data_AF-A0A7C8LJV7-F1
#
_entry.id   AF-A0A7C8LJV7-F1
#
_cell.length_a   1.000
_cell.length_b   1.000
_cell.length_c   1.000
_cell.angle_alpha   90.00
_cell.angle_beta   90.00
_cell.angle_gamma   90.00
#
_symmetry.space_group_name_H-M   'P 1'
#
loop_
_entity.id
_entity.type
_entity.pdbx_description
1 polymer ?
#
loop_
_entity_poly.entity_id
_entity_poly.type
_entity_poly.pdbx_seq_one_letter_code
_entity_poly.pdbx_strand_id
1 'polypeptide(L)'
;MSLNKSLNRLFDEIRREAKRNPDFADRLDAIFRVHESARDVPEEAVEAERAASIDEGERAPSGAQVESVKGGPEGPRSPDLNPVAFFTREGADALKVALTKFTRPALEHLVSEHNLDPAGAATGLPKPALVDHIIAQAQKRVERDRKLFDY
;
A
#
# COMPACT_ATOMS: atom_id res chain seq x y z
N MET A 1 29.82 -9.12 8.49
CA MET A 1 29.05 -9.77 7.41
C MET A 1 28.58 -8.68 6.45
N SER A 2 28.77 -8.84 5.14
CA SER A 2 28.31 -7.86 4.14
C SER A 2 26.80 -7.96 3.94
N LEU A 3 26.13 -6.81 3.74
CA LEU A 3 24.69 -6.71 3.48
C LEU A 3 24.24 -7.65 2.35
N ASN A 4 24.99 -7.69 1.25
CA ASN A 4 24.70 -8.58 0.11
C ASN A 4 24.65 -10.06 0.49
N LYS A 5 25.49 -10.48 1.45
CA LYS A 5 25.51 -11.86 1.92
C LYS A 5 24.29 -12.19 2.78
N SER A 6 23.80 -11.22 3.56
CA SER A 6 22.57 -11.36 4.34
C SER A 6 21.32 -11.40 3.44
N LEU A 7 21.28 -10.55 2.41
CA LEU A 7 20.20 -10.54 1.43
C LEU A 7 20.11 -11.85 0.66
N ASN A 8 21.24 -12.37 0.16
CA ASN A 8 21.24 -13.65 -0.56
C ASN A 8 20.73 -14.80 0.32
N ARG A 9 21.11 -14.83 1.60
CA ARG A 9 20.59 -15.82 2.55
C ARG A 9 19.07 -15.70 2.75
N LEU A 10 18.57 -14.49 2.87
CA LEU A 10 17.13 -14.25 3.01
C LEU A 10 16.38 -14.76 1.76
N PHE A 11 16.89 -14.48 0.56
CA PHE A 11 16.26 -14.96 -0.68
C PHE A 11 16.30 -16.48 -0.81
N ASP A 12 17.40 -17.12 -0.40
CA ASP A 12 17.50 -18.57 -0.40
C ASP A 12 16.52 -19.22 0.61
N GLU A 13 16.33 -18.60 1.77
CA GLU A 13 15.36 -19.02 2.78
C GLU A 13 13.93 -18.89 2.25
N ILE A 14 13.59 -17.76 1.62
CA ILE A 14 12.28 -17.52 0.99
C ILE A 14 12.01 -18.55 -0.10
N ARG A 15 12.99 -18.83 -0.97
CA ARG A 15 12.87 -19.86 -2.01
C ARG A 15 12.66 -21.26 -1.44
N ARG A 16 13.35 -21.58 -0.34
CA ARG A 16 13.20 -22.86 0.34
C ARG A 16 11.82 -22.99 0.98
N GLU A 17 11.32 -21.93 1.59
CA GLU A 17 10.00 -21.92 2.25
C GLU A 17 8.86 -21.98 1.23
N ALA A 18 8.97 -21.26 0.11
CA ALA A 18 8.00 -21.35 -1.00
C ALA A 18 7.91 -22.76 -1.61
N LYS A 19 9.02 -23.49 -1.68
CA LYS A 19 9.01 -24.90 -2.11
C LYS A 19 8.41 -25.84 -1.06
N ARG A 20 8.50 -25.48 0.21
CA ARG A 20 8.06 -26.32 1.34
C ARG A 20 6.58 -26.09 1.67
N ASN A 21 6.07 -24.88 1.45
CA ASN A 21 4.72 -24.48 1.81
C ASN A 21 4.03 -23.75 0.63
N PRO A 22 3.04 -24.39 -0.03
CA PRO A 22 2.35 -23.79 -1.18
C PRO A 22 1.52 -22.56 -0.78
N ASP A 23 0.92 -22.55 0.42
CA ASP A 23 0.13 -21.40 0.90
C ASP A 23 1.00 -20.14 1.05
N PHE A 24 2.28 -20.31 1.39
CA PHE A 24 3.24 -19.20 1.46
C PHE A 24 3.61 -18.70 0.06
N ALA A 25 3.76 -19.59 -0.91
CA ALA A 25 4.00 -19.22 -2.31
C ALA A 25 2.82 -18.43 -2.88
N ASP A 26 1.58 -18.89 -2.67
CA ASP A 26 0.37 -18.21 -3.15
C ASP A 26 0.22 -16.80 -2.57
N ARG A 27 0.59 -16.61 -1.29
CA ARG A 27 0.59 -15.29 -0.64
C ARG A 27 1.69 -14.38 -1.18
N LEU A 28 2.88 -14.92 -1.43
CA LEU A 28 3.97 -14.16 -2.05
C LEU A 28 3.58 -13.70 -3.45
N ASP A 29 2.99 -14.56 -4.26
CA ASP A 29 2.53 -14.22 -5.60
C ASP A 29 1.41 -13.18 -5.57
N ALA A 30 0.49 -13.25 -4.61
CA ALA A 30 -0.54 -12.24 -4.41
C ALA A 30 0.06 -10.86 -4.08
N ILE A 31 1.09 -10.83 -3.23
CA ILE A 31 1.82 -9.60 -2.89
C ILE A 31 2.52 -9.05 -4.14
N PHE A 32 3.20 -9.89 -4.92
CA PHE A 32 3.85 -9.44 -6.15
C PHE A 32 2.85 -8.86 -7.15
N ARG A 33 1.67 -9.46 -7.34
CA ARG A 33 0.62 -8.91 -8.23
C ARG A 33 0.12 -7.52 -7.80
N VAL A 34 -0.05 -7.30 -6.50
CA VAL A 34 -0.44 -5.99 -5.96
C VAL A 34 0.66 -4.95 -6.20
N HIS A 35 1.93 -5.34 -6.11
CA HIS A 35 3.05 -4.42 -6.32
C HIS A 35 3.51 -4.27 -7.77
N GLU A 36 3.27 -5.26 -8.64
CA GLU A 36 3.41 -5.15 -10.09
C GLU A 36 2.47 -4.08 -10.63
N SER A 37 1.24 -4.00 -10.09
CA SER A 37 0.30 -2.93 -10.47
C SER A 37 0.76 -1.50 -10.10
N ALA A 38 1.74 -1.37 -9.20
CA ALA A 38 2.31 -0.09 -8.79
C ALA A 38 3.64 0.24 -9.51
N ARG A 39 4.21 -0.71 -10.25
CA ARG A 39 5.33 -0.49 -11.15
C ARG A 39 4.77 -0.35 -12.55
N ASP A 40 4.51 0.88 -12.98
CA ASP A 40 4.36 1.19 -14.41
C ASP A 40 5.67 0.80 -15.11
N VAL A 41 5.72 -0.44 -15.59
CA VAL A 41 6.80 -0.93 -16.42
C VAL A 41 6.42 -0.55 -17.85
N PRO A 42 7.25 0.25 -18.57
CA PRO A 42 6.97 0.57 -19.95
C PRO A 42 6.83 -0.72 -20.76
N GLU A 43 5.79 -0.80 -21.59
CA GLU A 43 5.41 -2.00 -22.37
C GLU A 43 6.58 -2.63 -23.14
N GLU A 44 7.59 -1.83 -23.51
CA GLU A 44 8.81 -2.26 -24.19
C GLU A 44 9.63 -3.30 -23.40
N ALA A 45 9.64 -3.24 -22.06
CA ALA A 45 10.33 -4.22 -21.22
C ALA A 45 9.52 -5.53 -21.08
N VAL A 46 8.19 -5.42 -21.10
CA VAL A 46 7.29 -6.59 -21.11
C VAL A 46 7.33 -7.28 -22.47
N GLU A 47 7.43 -6.53 -23.57
CA GLU A 47 7.65 -7.07 -24.92
C GLU A 47 9.01 -7.75 -25.06
N ALA A 48 10.07 -7.24 -24.43
CA ALA A 48 11.38 -7.88 -24.43
C ALA A 48 11.39 -9.24 -23.69
N GLU A 49 10.70 -9.35 -22.53
CA GLU A 49 10.54 -10.63 -21.83
C GLU A 49 9.58 -11.58 -22.57
N ARG A 50 8.53 -11.04 -23.18
CA ARG A 50 7.57 -11.83 -23.96
C ARG A 50 8.22 -12.38 -25.22
N ALA A 51 9.05 -11.60 -25.93
CA ALA A 51 9.84 -12.04 -27.08
C ALA A 51 10.88 -13.11 -26.70
N ALA A 52 11.46 -13.03 -25.49
CA ALA A 52 12.32 -14.08 -24.96
C ALA A 52 11.56 -15.37 -24.58
N SER A 53 10.23 -15.33 -24.51
CA SER A 53 9.35 -16.44 -24.12
C SER A 53 8.62 -17.11 -25.29
N ILE A 54 8.85 -16.67 -26.55
CA ILE A 54 8.20 -17.24 -27.74
C ILE A 54 9.10 -18.26 -28.45
N ASP A 55 9.60 -19.24 -27.71
CA ASP A 55 10.08 -20.52 -28.26
C ASP A 55 9.56 -21.67 -27.40
N GLU A 56 8.23 -21.76 -27.27
CA GLU A 56 7.46 -23.01 -27.35
C GLU A 56 5.98 -22.77 -27.03
N GLY A 57 5.08 -23.19 -27.94
CA GLY A 57 3.79 -23.75 -27.55
C GLY A 57 2.56 -22.84 -27.48
N GLU A 58 2.19 -22.24 -28.61
CA GLU A 58 0.84 -22.38 -29.22
C GLU A 58 -0.37 -22.73 -28.29
N ARG A 59 -1.17 -21.73 -27.88
CA ARG A 59 -2.64 -21.76 -27.99
C ARG A 59 -3.31 -20.43 -27.62
N ALA A 60 -3.99 -19.85 -28.59
CA ALA A 60 -5.07 -18.87 -28.42
C ALA A 60 -6.42 -19.61 -28.20
N PRO A 61 -7.58 -18.92 -28.12
CA PRO A 61 -7.95 -17.80 -27.25
C PRO A 61 -9.30 -18.08 -26.55
N SER A 62 -9.71 -17.30 -25.54
CA SER A 62 -11.14 -17.02 -25.36
C SER A 62 -11.35 -15.81 -24.46
N GLY A 63 -11.95 -14.77 -25.02
CA GLY A 63 -12.47 -13.66 -24.24
C GLY A 63 -13.62 -14.11 -23.35
N ALA A 64 -13.71 -13.49 -22.18
CA ALA A 64 -14.94 -13.28 -21.46
C ALA A 64 -14.79 -11.94 -20.74
N GLN A 65 -15.46 -10.93 -21.29
CA GLN A 65 -15.87 -9.78 -20.51
C GLN A 65 -16.75 -10.30 -19.39
N VAL A 66 -16.48 -9.92 -18.14
CA VAL A 66 -17.49 -10.02 -17.09
C VAL A 66 -17.46 -8.74 -16.27
N GLU A 67 -18.64 -8.17 -16.20
CA GLU A 67 -19.05 -6.95 -15.54
C GLU A 67 -18.67 -6.86 -14.07
N SER A 68 -18.69 -5.62 -13.60
CA SER A 68 -18.88 -5.22 -12.20
C SER A 68 -19.72 -6.22 -11.39
N VAL A 69 -19.18 -6.67 -10.26
CA VAL A 69 -20.00 -7.19 -9.15
C VAL A 69 -19.61 -6.52 -7.85
N LYS A 70 -20.56 -5.72 -7.35
CA LYS A 70 -20.71 -5.21 -5.98
C LYS A 70 -20.76 -6.35 -4.96
N GLY A 71 -20.13 -6.14 -3.81
CA GLY A 71 -20.69 -6.54 -2.51
C GLY A 71 -20.17 -7.85 -1.86
N GLY A 72 -19.38 -7.69 -0.79
CA GLY A 72 -19.00 -8.74 0.18
C GLY A 72 -18.51 -8.08 1.48
N PRO A 73 -18.63 -8.72 2.66
CA PRO A 73 -19.16 -8.12 3.89
C PRO A 73 -18.20 -7.13 4.58
N GLU A 74 -18.80 -6.06 5.08
CA GLU A 74 -18.19 -5.04 5.94
C GLU A 74 -17.77 -5.64 7.28
N GLY A 75 -16.53 -6.13 7.35
CA GLY A 75 -15.72 -5.91 8.56
C GLY A 75 -15.51 -4.41 8.74
N PRO A 76 -15.12 -3.91 9.94
CA PRO A 76 -14.88 -2.48 10.13
C PRO A 76 -13.82 -2.06 9.13
N ARG A 77 -14.26 -1.44 8.02
CA ARG A 77 -13.37 -0.99 6.96
C ARG A 77 -12.37 -0.08 7.64
N SER A 78 -11.10 -0.47 7.61
CA SER A 78 -10.01 0.46 7.85
C SER A 78 -10.34 1.71 7.03
N PRO A 79 -10.22 2.91 7.62
CA PRO A 79 -10.37 4.13 6.85
C PRO A 79 -9.45 4.01 5.64
N ASP A 80 -10.01 3.79 4.44
CA ASP A 80 -9.26 3.77 3.19
C ASP A 80 -8.93 5.22 2.78
N LEU A 81 -8.52 6.01 3.78
CA LEU A 81 -8.31 7.43 3.76
C LEU A 81 -6.85 7.65 4.11
N ASN A 82 -6.01 7.70 3.09
CA ASN A 82 -4.64 8.18 3.27
C ASN A 82 -4.70 9.67 3.62
N PRO A 83 -4.39 10.06 4.88
CA PRO A 83 -4.57 11.42 5.37
C PRO A 83 -3.67 12.42 4.64
N VAL A 84 -2.48 11.99 4.20
CA VAL A 84 -1.52 12.84 3.48
C VAL A 84 -2.02 13.10 2.07
N ALA A 85 -2.43 12.04 1.35
CA ALA A 85 -2.97 12.18 0.00
C ALA A 85 -4.28 12.97 -0.02
N PHE A 86 -5.14 12.75 0.98
CA PHE A 86 -6.40 13.47 1.14
C PHE A 86 -6.17 14.95 1.46
N PHE A 87 -5.22 15.27 2.36
CA PHE A 87 -4.84 16.65 2.67
C PHE A 87 -4.35 17.40 1.43
N THR A 88 -3.54 16.77 0.58
CA THR A 88 -3.03 17.40 -0.66
C THR A 88 -4.14 17.67 -1.69
N ARG A 89 -5.19 16.84 -1.73
CA ARG A 89 -6.28 16.95 -2.72
C ARG A 89 -7.42 17.86 -2.29
N GLU A 90 -7.89 17.71 -1.05
CA GLU A 90 -9.10 18.37 -0.56
C GLU A 90 -8.84 19.42 0.54
N GLY A 91 -7.63 19.43 1.12
CA GLY A 91 -7.24 20.41 2.14
C GLY A 91 -7.62 20.03 3.58
N ALA A 92 -7.20 20.89 4.52
CA ALA A 92 -7.30 20.65 5.96
C ALA A 92 -8.75 20.54 6.47
N ASP A 93 -9.65 21.38 5.96
CA ASP A 93 -11.03 21.47 6.41
C ASP A 93 -11.82 20.22 6.00
N ALA A 94 -11.61 19.74 4.77
CA ALA A 94 -12.21 18.49 4.29
C ALA A 94 -11.70 17.28 5.08
N LEU A 95 -10.40 17.25 5.40
CA LEU A 95 -9.82 16.19 6.22
C LEU A 95 -10.45 16.17 7.62
N LYS A 96 -10.65 17.34 8.24
CA LYS A 96 -11.32 17.43 9.55
C LYS A 96 -12.73 16.86 9.51
N VAL A 97 -13.52 17.20 8.48
CA VAL A 97 -14.89 16.67 8.31
C VAL A 97 -14.86 15.16 8.10
N ALA A 98 -13.95 14.63 7.27
CA ALA A 98 -13.80 13.19 7.07
C ALA A 98 -13.43 12.47 8.38
N LEU A 99 -12.49 13.02 9.15
CA LEU A 99 -12.02 12.46 10.41
C LEU A 99 -13.08 12.42 11.51
N THR A 100 -14.06 13.33 11.51
CA THR A 100 -15.17 13.29 12.49
C THR A 100 -16.07 12.06 12.34
N LYS A 101 -16.19 11.52 11.12
CA LYS A 101 -17.00 10.34 10.80
C LYS A 101 -16.40 9.04 11.32
N PHE A 102 -15.10 9.02 11.60
CA PHE A 102 -14.41 7.82 12.09
C PHE A 102 -14.53 7.65 13.60
N THR A 103 -14.49 6.40 14.05
CA THR A 103 -14.44 6.05 15.46
C THR A 103 -13.02 6.21 16.00
N ARG A 104 -12.88 6.37 17.32
CA ARG A 104 -11.55 6.47 17.97
C ARG A 104 -10.57 5.35 17.58
N PRO A 105 -10.94 4.05 17.64
CA PRO A 105 -10.02 2.98 17.24
C PRO A 105 -9.63 3.05 15.76
N ALA A 106 -10.52 3.53 14.89
CA ALA A 106 -10.20 3.72 13.47
C ALA A 106 -9.18 4.86 13.26
N LEU A 107 -9.26 5.94 14.06
CA LEU A 107 -8.28 7.02 14.06
C LEU A 107 -6.91 6.55 14.59
N GLU A 108 -6.89 5.73 15.65
CA GLU A 108 -5.66 5.14 16.20
C GLU A 108 -5.01 4.19 15.18
N HIS A 109 -5.81 3.38 14.46
CA HIS A 109 -5.33 2.56 13.36
C HIS A 109 -4.70 3.42 12.25
N LEU A 110 -5.38 4.47 11.83
CA LEU A 110 -4.91 5.40 10.78
C LEU A 110 -3.60 6.08 11.18
N VAL A 111 -3.46 6.47 12.45
CA VAL A 111 -2.19 7.01 12.99
C VAL A 111 -1.06 5.99 12.91
N SER A 112 -1.32 4.73 13.27
CA SER A 112 -0.31 3.66 13.23
C SER A 112 0.08 3.27 11.81
N GLU A 113 -0.90 3.12 10.91
CA GLU A 113 -0.75 2.67 9.53
C GLU A 113 0.03 3.69 8.69
N HIS A 114 -0.27 4.98 8.87
CA HIS A 114 0.42 6.06 8.18
C HIS A 114 1.61 6.62 8.97
N ASN A 115 1.96 5.99 10.10
CA ASN A 115 3.02 6.41 11.02
C ASN A 115 2.96 7.92 11.34
N LEU A 116 1.75 8.45 11.55
CA LEU A 116 1.53 9.87 11.79
C LEU A 116 1.96 10.29 13.20
N ASP A 117 2.28 9.35 14.07
CA ASP A 117 2.75 9.65 15.42
C ASP A 117 4.03 8.87 15.76
N PRO A 118 5.16 9.23 15.16
CA PRO A 118 6.44 8.58 15.45
C PRO A 118 6.92 8.85 16.89
N ALA A 119 6.32 9.82 17.59
CA ALA A 119 6.64 10.19 18.96
C ALA A 119 5.73 9.50 20.01
N GLY A 120 4.67 8.80 19.59
CA GLY A 120 3.69 8.20 20.50
C GLY A 120 2.85 9.20 21.30
N ALA A 121 2.87 10.49 20.91
CA ALA A 121 2.19 11.58 21.61
C ALA A 121 0.65 11.52 21.49
N ALA A 122 0.12 10.73 20.57
CA ALA A 122 -1.30 10.52 20.33
C ALA A 122 -1.93 9.52 21.32
N THR A 123 -1.10 8.77 22.06
CA THR A 123 -1.56 7.72 22.97
C THR A 123 -2.37 8.32 24.13
N GLY A 124 -3.66 8.02 24.18
CA GLY A 124 -4.55 8.48 25.26
C GLY A 124 -5.18 9.87 25.03
N LEU A 125 -4.95 10.51 23.88
CA LEU A 125 -5.61 11.78 23.55
C LEU A 125 -7.13 11.59 23.35
N PRO A 126 -7.95 12.59 23.73
CA PRO A 126 -9.37 12.60 23.41
C PRO A 126 -9.57 12.69 21.89
N LYS A 127 -10.65 12.10 21.36
CA LYS A 127 -11.00 12.07 19.92
C LYS A 127 -10.76 13.41 19.18
N PRO A 128 -11.21 14.58 19.67
CA PRO A 128 -10.96 15.86 18.97
C PRO A 128 -9.46 16.20 18.88
N ALA A 129 -8.68 15.97 19.94
CA ALA A 129 -7.25 16.24 19.93
C ALA A 129 -6.49 15.27 19.01
N LEU A 130 -6.97 14.02 18.90
CA LEU A 130 -6.43 13.03 17.96
C LEU A 130 -6.63 13.47 16.50
N VAL A 131 -7.80 14.03 16.18
CA VAL A 131 -8.10 14.57 14.84
C VAL A 131 -7.19 15.75 14.51
N ASP A 132 -7.03 16.70 15.43
CA ASP A 132 -6.16 17.86 15.22
C ASP A 132 -4.68 17.43 15.07
N HIS A 133 -4.24 16.40 15.80
CA HIS A 133 -2.89 15.82 15.67
C HIS A 133 -2.66 15.18 14.29
N ILE A 134 -3.64 14.42 13.78
CA ILE A 134 -3.58 13.79 12.45
C ILE A 134 -3.44 14.88 11.37
N ILE A 135 -4.23 15.95 11.45
CA ILE A 135 -4.18 17.05 10.48
C ILE A 135 -2.82 17.75 10.53
N ALA A 136 -2.34 18.10 11.72
CA ALA A 136 -1.05 18.78 11.90
C ALA A 136 0.12 17.93 11.34
N GLN A 137 0.07 16.61 11.52
CA GLN A 137 1.10 15.73 10.98
C GLN A 137 0.98 15.54 9.47
N ALA A 138 -0.24 15.38 8.96
CA ALA A 138 -0.47 15.30 7.52
C ALA A 138 0.09 16.54 6.81
N GLN A 139 -0.18 17.74 7.34
CA GLN A 139 0.37 18.98 6.85
C GLN A 139 1.91 19.00 6.85
N LYS A 140 2.54 18.65 7.98
CA LYS A 140 4.02 18.61 8.08
C LYS A 140 4.65 17.65 7.08
N ARG A 141 4.01 16.49 6.84
CA ARG A 141 4.47 15.52 5.84
C ARG A 141 4.35 16.09 4.42
N VAL A 142 3.22 16.70 4.07
CA VAL A 142 3.03 17.34 2.76
C VAL A 142 4.04 18.47 2.53
N GLU A 143 4.27 19.33 3.53
CA GLU A 143 5.26 20.41 3.43
C GLU A 143 6.69 19.89 3.26
N ARG A 144 7.04 18.83 4.00
CA ARG A 144 8.35 18.17 3.87
C ARG A 144 8.51 17.55 2.50
N ASP A 145 7.50 16.83 2.03
CA ASP A 145 7.54 16.14 0.75
C ASP A 145 7.62 17.17 -0.40
N ARG A 146 6.86 18.26 -0.34
CA ARG A 146 6.98 19.37 -1.30
C ARG A 146 8.40 19.93 -1.37
N LYS A 147 9.03 20.18 -0.22
CA LYS A 147 10.44 20.65 -0.16
C LYS A 147 11.45 19.63 -0.70
N LEU A 148 11.16 18.33 -0.61
CA LEU A 148 12.03 17.26 -1.09
C LEU A 148 11.93 17.04 -2.61
N PHE A 149 10.79 17.39 -3.22
CA PHE A 149 10.50 17.12 -4.63
C PHE A 149 10.45 18.38 -5.53
N ASP A 150 10.56 19.60 -4.99
CA ASP A 150 10.76 20.85 -5.75
C ASP A 150 12.26 21.02 -6.19
N TYR A 151 12.80 20.06 -6.96
CA TYR A 151 14.16 20.12 -7.56
C TYR A 151 14.15 20.62 -9.00
#